data_AF-A0A848HZ25-F1
#
_entry.id   AF-A0A848HZ25-F1
#
_cell.length_a   1.000
_cell.length_b   1.000
_cell.length_c   1.000
_cell.angle_alpha   90.00
_cell.angle_beta   90.00
_cell.angle_gamma   90.00
#
_symmetry.space_group_name_H-M   'P 1'
#
loop_
_entity.id
_entity.type
_entity.pdbx_description
1 polymer ?
#
loop_
_entity_poly.entity_id
_entity_poly.type
_entity_poly.pdbx_seq_one_letter_code
_entity_poly.pdbx_strand_id
1 'polypeptide(L)'
;MMILTRLDAWLGMTLFHPPIILLCQLTRQTQYAMYRALWFFACCHATYYAKDAGWGVAVLMWLFTVISFLSAAIEPDRPTSSWGGFRLLIWTTLLIATVSLLKGTDASAVAVRNLIILFAEYAATIRTIPPRRKRERRSSAKEARA
;
A
#
# COMPACT_ATOMS: atom_id res chain seq x y z
N MET A 1 -7.55 -19.10 13.10
CA MET A 1 -6.70 -18.53 12.01
C MET A 1 -7.40 -18.40 10.67
N MET A 2 -8.17 -19.39 10.19
CA MET A 2 -8.88 -19.31 8.89
C MET A 2 -9.84 -18.11 8.73
N ILE A 3 -10.47 -17.65 9.81
CA ILE A 3 -11.42 -16.52 9.75
C ILE A 3 -10.67 -15.21 9.48
N LEU A 4 -9.54 -14.99 10.16
CA LEU A 4 -8.73 -13.78 10.00
C LEU A 4 -8.13 -13.68 8.60
N THR A 5 -7.67 -14.79 8.03
CA THR A 5 -7.13 -14.79 6.66
C THR A 5 -8.20 -14.57 5.61
N ARG A 6 -9.42 -15.10 5.81
CA ARG A 6 -10.58 -14.82 4.96
C ARG A 6 -11.02 -13.36 5.05
N LEU A 7 -11.03 -12.80 6.26
CA LEU A 7 -11.37 -11.39 6.49
C LEU A 7 -10.34 -10.48 5.82
N ASP A 8 -9.05 -10.76 5.99
CA ASP A 8 -7.96 -10.02 5.34
C ASP A 8 -8.07 -10.07 3.80
N ALA A 9 -8.36 -11.24 3.24
CA ALA A 9 -8.58 -11.37 1.80
C ALA A 9 -9.83 -10.59 1.33
N TRP A 10 -10.92 -10.64 2.09
CA TRP A 10 -12.14 -9.90 1.79
C TRP A 10 -11.91 -8.38 1.85
N LEU A 11 -11.28 -7.88 2.92
CA LEU A 11 -10.89 -6.47 3.07
C LEU A 11 -10.01 -6.01 1.91
N GLY A 12 -9.01 -6.81 1.55
CA GLY A 12 -8.18 -6.57 0.39
C GLY A 12 -9.03 -6.36 -0.87
N MET A 13 -9.84 -7.36 -1.24
CA MET A 13 -10.61 -7.35 -2.48
C MET A 13 -11.68 -6.25 -2.54
N THR A 14 -12.32 -5.93 -1.42
CA THR A 14 -13.43 -4.97 -1.39
C THR A 14 -12.97 -3.53 -1.21
N LEU A 15 -12.01 -3.28 -0.30
CA LEU A 15 -11.64 -1.93 0.10
C LEU A 15 -10.38 -1.41 -0.61
N PHE A 16 -9.34 -2.23 -0.72
CA PHE A 16 -8.01 -1.77 -1.18
C PHE A 16 -7.76 -2.03 -2.67
N HIS A 17 -8.15 -3.18 -3.19
CA HIS A 17 -7.86 -3.53 -4.59
C HIS A 17 -8.48 -2.54 -5.59
N PRO A 18 -9.76 -2.12 -5.48
CA PRO A 18 -10.35 -1.23 -6.47
C PRO A 18 -9.63 0.12 -6.63
N PRO A 19 -9.33 0.89 -5.55
CA PRO A 19 -8.59 2.14 -5.69
C PRO A 19 -7.14 1.92 -6.16
N ILE A 20 -6.46 0.87 -5.72
CA ILE A 20 -5.09 0.56 -6.16
C ILE A 20 -5.07 0.26 -7.66
N ILE A 21 -5.99 -0.58 -8.15
CA ILE A 21 -6.12 -0.89 -9.57
C ILE A 21 -6.40 0.38 -10.38
N LEU A 22 -7.29 1.24 -9.88
CA LEU A 22 -7.58 2.52 -10.55
C LEU A 22 -6.35 3.41 -10.63
N LEU A 23 -5.59 3.54 -9.54
CA LEU A 23 -4.34 4.30 -9.51
C LEU A 23 -3.32 3.73 -10.48
N CYS A 24 -3.08 2.41 -10.46
CA CYS A 24 -2.18 1.75 -11.41
C CYS A 24 -2.61 1.97 -12.87
N GLN A 25 -3.92 1.92 -13.17
CA GLN A 25 -4.43 2.21 -14.52
C GLN A 25 -4.27 3.67 -14.92
N LEU A 26 -4.35 4.60 -13.97
CA LEU A 26 -4.20 6.03 -14.20
C LEU A 26 -2.74 6.42 -14.41
N THR A 27 -1.84 5.92 -13.56
CA THR A 27 -0.39 6.19 -13.64
C THR A 27 0.32 5.31 -14.67
N ARG A 28 -0.35 4.27 -15.18
CA ARG A 28 0.22 3.22 -16.05
C ARG A 28 1.37 2.46 -15.39
N GLN A 29 1.39 2.41 -14.07
CA GLN A 29 2.40 1.68 -13.30
C GLN A 29 1.93 0.26 -12.97
N THR A 30 2.89 -0.62 -12.72
CA THR A 30 2.60 -1.95 -12.19
C THR A 30 2.21 -1.87 -10.72
N GLN A 31 1.58 -2.93 -10.21
CA GLN A 31 1.26 -3.06 -8.79
C GLN A 31 2.52 -3.08 -7.91
N TYR A 32 3.65 -3.57 -8.44
CA TYR A 32 4.92 -3.59 -7.72
C TYR A 32 5.52 -2.19 -7.62
N ALA A 33 5.42 -1.39 -8.69
CA ALA A 33 5.85 0.00 -8.65
C ALA A 33 4.98 0.81 -7.67
N MET A 34 3.66 0.56 -7.64
CA MET A 34 2.75 1.16 -6.68
C MET A 34 3.07 0.76 -5.23
N TYR A 35 3.34 -0.52 -4.97
CA TYR A 35 3.79 -1.01 -3.66
C TYR A 35 5.02 -0.23 -3.17
N ARG A 36 6.04 -0.09 -4.00
CA ARG A 36 7.29 0.60 -3.62
C ARG A 36 7.10 2.08 -3.41
N ALA A 37 6.33 2.74 -4.27
CA ALA A 37 6.04 4.16 -4.14
C ALA A 37 5.28 4.47 -2.83
N LEU A 38 4.28 3.64 -2.48
CA LEU A 38 3.52 3.79 -1.25
C LEU A 38 4.37 3.50 -0.01
N TRP A 39 5.23 2.47 -0.06
CA TRP A 39 6.20 2.22 1.01
C TRP A 39 7.15 3.40 1.21
N PHE A 40 7.72 3.94 0.12
CA PHE A 40 8.55 5.14 0.19
C PHE A 40 7.79 6.32 0.82
N PHE A 41 6.54 6.55 0.41
CA PHE A 41 5.72 7.61 0.98
C PHE A 41 5.42 7.39 2.47
N ALA A 42 5.16 6.15 2.89
CA ALA A 42 5.00 5.79 4.30
C ALA A 42 6.28 6.06 5.10
N CYS A 43 7.46 5.81 4.53
CA CYS A 43 8.75 6.10 5.15
C CYS A 43 9.01 7.60 5.29
N CYS A 44 8.71 8.39 4.25
CA CYS A 44 8.77 9.85 4.32
C CYS A 44 7.86 10.40 5.43
N HIS A 45 6.62 9.91 5.47
CA HIS A 45 5.67 10.29 6.52
C HIS A 45 6.17 9.89 7.91
N ALA A 46 6.69 8.66 8.08
CA ALA A 46 7.27 8.22 9.35
C ALA A 46 8.44 9.12 9.80
N THR A 47 9.34 9.46 8.87
CA THR A 47 10.52 10.28 9.13
C THR A 47 10.13 11.71 9.52
N TYR A 48 9.14 12.30 8.86
CA TYR A 48 8.64 13.64 9.19
C TYR A 48 8.11 13.74 10.63
N TYR A 49 7.35 12.73 11.08
CA TYR A 49 6.78 12.70 12.43
C TYR A 49 7.73 12.12 13.50
N ALA A 50 8.94 11.67 13.12
CA ALA A 50 9.93 11.13 14.06
C ALA A 50 10.73 12.22 14.81
N LYS A 51 10.31 13.49 14.74
CA LYS A 51 11.05 14.66 15.25
C LYS A 51 11.52 14.55 16.70
N ASP A 52 10.74 13.90 17.57
CA ASP A 52 11.02 13.81 19.01
C ASP A 52 11.51 12.42 19.45
N ALA A 53 11.71 11.48 18.52
CA ALA A 53 12.03 10.08 18.83
C ALA A 53 13.51 9.82 19.16
N GLY A 54 14.33 10.87 19.20
CA GLY A 54 15.77 10.81 19.44
C GLY A 54 16.60 10.53 18.18
N TRP A 55 17.89 10.87 18.23
CA TRP A 55 18.79 10.83 17.07
C TRP A 55 18.92 9.44 16.43
N GLY A 56 19.03 8.38 17.24
CA GLY A 56 19.14 7.01 16.73
C GLY A 56 17.93 6.57 15.89
N VAL A 57 16.71 6.92 16.33
CA VAL A 57 15.48 6.61 15.58
C VAL A 57 15.43 7.44 14.30
N ALA A 58 15.81 8.72 14.35
CA ALA A 58 15.85 9.59 13.18
C ALA A 58 16.79 9.04 12.09
N VAL A 59 18.01 8.60 12.46
CA VAL A 59 18.97 8.00 11.52
C VAL A 59 18.40 6.73 10.88
N LEU A 60 17.79 5.84 11.66
CA LEU A 60 17.19 4.61 11.15
C LEU A 60 16.03 4.90 10.19
N MET A 61 15.18 5.88 10.50
CA MET A 61 14.05 6.26 9.64
C MET A 61 14.52 6.88 8.32
N TRP A 62 15.54 7.73 8.36
CA TRP A 62 16.17 8.27 7.16
C TRP A 62 16.80 7.18 6.30
N LEU A 63 17.53 6.25 6.91
CA LEU A 63 18.12 5.12 6.21
C LEU A 63 17.04 4.28 5.51
N PHE A 64 15.95 3.97 6.22
CA PHE A 64 14.84 3.21 5.65
C PHE A 64 14.15 3.96 4.51
N THR A 65 14.00 5.28 4.63
CA THR A 65 13.46 6.15 3.58
C THR A 65 14.34 6.13 2.32
N VAL A 66 15.66 6.22 2.48
CA VAL A 66 16.61 6.13 1.35
C VAL A 66 16.54 4.75 0.69
N ILE A 67 16.48 3.67 1.47
CA ILE A 67 16.34 2.31 0.93
C ILE A 67 15.04 2.17 0.14
N SER A 68 13.91 2.64 0.68
CA SER A 68 12.63 2.61 -0.02
C SER A 68 12.63 3.45 -1.29
N PHE A 69 13.29 4.62 -1.26
CA PHE A 69 13.48 5.46 -2.45
C PHE A 69 14.26 4.73 -3.54
N LEU A 70 15.41 4.17 -3.20
CA LEU A 70 16.25 3.42 -4.15
C LEU A 70 15.50 2.21 -4.72
N SER A 71 14.75 1.49 -3.88
CA SER A 71 13.91 0.39 -4.33
C SER A 71 12.88 0.87 -5.36
N ALA A 72 12.19 1.98 -5.09
CA ALA A 72 11.19 2.56 -5.98
C ALA A 72 11.80 3.12 -7.28
N ALA A 73 13.02 3.64 -7.23
CA ALA A 73 13.67 4.30 -8.36
C ALA A 73 14.39 3.31 -9.30
N ILE A 74 15.07 2.30 -8.76
CA ILE A 74 15.96 1.41 -9.53
C ILE A 74 15.20 0.19 -10.06
N GLU A 75 14.41 -0.46 -9.21
CA GLU A 75 13.72 -1.71 -9.55
C GLU A 75 12.21 -1.63 -9.29
N PRO A 76 11.50 -0.65 -9.88
CA PRO A 76 10.09 -0.41 -9.60
C PRO A 76 9.22 -1.65 -9.86
N ASP A 77 9.54 -2.46 -10.88
CA ASP A 77 8.71 -3.57 -11.34
C ASP A 77 9.14 -4.95 -10.82
N ARG A 78 10.17 -5.03 -9.96
CA ARG A 78 10.61 -6.32 -9.43
C ARG A 78 9.51 -6.96 -8.58
N PRO A 79 9.20 -8.26 -8.74
CA PRO A 79 8.16 -8.91 -7.95
C PRO A 79 8.40 -8.74 -6.45
N THR A 80 7.32 -8.43 -5.73
CA THR A 80 7.33 -8.35 -4.26
C THR A 80 6.24 -9.23 -3.70
N SER A 81 6.41 -9.66 -2.45
CA SER A 81 5.44 -10.48 -1.73
C SER A 81 5.05 -9.76 -0.46
N SER A 82 3.75 -9.80 -0.14
CA SER A 82 3.23 -9.29 1.13
C SER A 82 3.01 -10.44 2.09
N TRP A 83 3.41 -10.24 3.35
CA TRP A 83 3.22 -11.22 4.41
C TRP A 83 1.92 -10.97 5.17
N GLY A 84 1.01 -11.95 5.17
CA GLY A 84 -0.30 -11.80 5.83
C GLY A 84 -0.20 -11.52 7.34
N GLY A 85 0.81 -12.07 8.02
CA GLY A 85 1.07 -11.77 9.43
C GLY A 85 1.42 -10.30 9.67
N PHE A 86 2.22 -9.71 8.77
CA PHE A 86 2.56 -8.29 8.83
C PHE A 86 1.32 -7.41 8.61
N ARG A 87 0.46 -7.73 7.62
CA ARG A 87 -0.79 -6.99 7.42
C ARG A 87 -1.69 -7.02 8.66
N LEU A 88 -1.83 -8.16 9.31
CA LEU A 88 -2.60 -8.28 10.56
C LEU A 88 -2.03 -7.41 11.69
N LEU A 89 -0.70 -7.32 11.79
CA LEU A 89 -0.04 -6.43 12.74
C LEU A 89 -0.38 -4.97 12.45
N ILE A 90 -0.32 -4.54 11.18
CA ILE A 90 -0.66 -3.17 10.79
C ILE A 90 -2.14 -2.85 11.00
N TRP A 91 -3.05 -3.79 10.74
CA TRP A 91 -4.46 -3.65 11.09
C TRP A 91 -4.68 -3.46 12.59
N THR A 92 -3.96 -4.23 13.40
CA THR A 92 -4.05 -4.15 14.86
C THR A 92 -3.58 -2.78 15.34
N THR A 93 -2.45 -2.29 14.84
CA THR A 93 -1.94 -0.96 15.20
C THR A 93 -2.81 0.17 14.65
N LEU A 94 -3.43 0.01 13.48
CA LEU A 94 -4.42 0.94 12.94
C LEU A 94 -5.64 1.03 13.84
N LEU A 95 -6.20 -0.12 14.29
CA LEU A 95 -7.34 -0.16 15.18
C LEU A 95 -7.04 0.53 16.52
N ILE A 96 -5.85 0.27 17.10
CA ILE A 96 -5.39 0.96 18.31
C ILE A 96 -5.32 2.47 18.05
N ALA A 97 -4.73 2.91 16.94
CA ALA A 97 -4.62 4.32 16.59
C ALA A 97 -6.00 4.99 16.41
N THR A 98 -6.97 4.30 15.79
CA THR A 98 -8.34 4.80 15.64
C THR A 98 -9.06 4.92 16.99
N VAL A 99 -8.92 3.95 17.89
CA VAL A 99 -9.49 4.04 19.25
C VAL A 99 -8.85 5.19 20.04
N SER A 100 -7.54 5.35 19.93
CA SER A 100 -6.80 6.45 20.54
C SER A 100 -7.28 7.81 20.00
N LEU A 101 -7.54 7.91 18.70
CA LEU A 101 -8.10 9.12 18.08
C LEU A 101 -9.50 9.44 18.61
N LEU A 102 -10.37 8.43 18.76
CA LEU A 102 -11.70 8.59 19.35
C LEU A 102 -11.66 9.04 20.82
N LYS A 103 -10.58 8.71 21.54
CA LYS A 103 -10.30 9.18 22.90
C LYS A 103 -9.69 10.58 22.97
N GLY A 104 -9.55 11.27 21.83
CA GLY A 104 -9.01 12.62 21.76
C GLY A 104 -7.48 12.72 21.84
N THR A 105 -6.77 11.60 21.65
CA THR A 105 -5.30 11.62 21.57
C THR A 105 -4.84 11.87 20.13
N ASP A 106 -3.67 12.50 19.96
CA ASP A 106 -3.11 12.77 18.63
C ASP A 106 -2.45 11.52 18.01
N ALA A 107 -3.28 10.55 17.66
CA ALA A 107 -2.89 9.32 16.96
C ALA A 107 -3.12 9.40 15.44
N SER A 108 -3.44 10.60 14.93
CA SER A 108 -3.83 10.85 13.54
C SER A 108 -2.73 10.44 12.55
N ALA A 109 -1.49 10.85 12.82
CA ALA A 109 -0.32 10.55 11.99
C ALA A 109 -0.04 9.04 11.90
N VAL A 110 -0.22 8.30 13.00
CA VAL A 110 -0.02 6.83 13.03
C VAL A 110 -1.09 6.14 12.19
N ALA A 111 -2.35 6.57 12.32
CA ALA A 111 -3.45 5.99 11.55
C ALA A 111 -3.25 6.21 10.04
N VAL A 112 -2.90 7.43 9.62
CA VAL A 112 -2.63 7.77 8.21
C VAL A 112 -1.47 6.93 7.66
N ARG A 113 -0.36 6.83 8.40
CA ARG A 113 0.79 6.01 8.01
C ARG A 113 0.42 4.54 7.85
N ASN A 114 -0.30 3.98 8.81
CA ASN A 114 -0.71 2.57 8.76
C ASN A 114 -1.65 2.29 7.59
N LEU A 115 -2.54 3.23 7.26
CA LEU A 115 -3.39 3.13 6.08
C LEU A 115 -2.55 3.11 4.80
N ILE A 116 -1.56 4.00 4.65
CA ILE A 116 -0.64 3.99 3.49
C ILE A 116 0.10 2.64 3.39
N ILE A 117 0.61 2.11 4.51
CA ILE A 117 1.29 0.80 4.55
C ILE A 117 0.33 -0.32 4.12
N LEU A 118 -0.92 -0.32 4.57
CA LEU A 118 -1.91 -1.32 4.13
C LEU A 118 -2.17 -1.22 2.62
N PHE A 119 -2.30 -0.01 2.08
CA PHE A 119 -2.41 0.18 0.63
C PHE A 119 -1.20 -0.38 -0.12
N ALA A 120 0.01 -0.15 0.40
CA ALA A 120 1.22 -0.74 -0.18
C ALA A 120 1.14 -2.27 -0.16
N GLU A 121 0.96 -2.87 1.02
CA GLU A 121 0.92 -4.32 1.22
C GLU A 121 -0.16 -5.00 0.37
N TYR A 122 -1.36 -4.42 0.26
CA TYR A 122 -2.40 -4.96 -0.60
C TYR A 122 -2.08 -4.80 -2.09
N ALA A 123 -1.32 -3.77 -2.50
CA ALA A 123 -0.87 -3.67 -3.89
C ALA A 123 0.00 -4.88 -4.30
N ALA A 124 0.86 -5.37 -3.39
CA ALA A 124 1.66 -6.57 -3.63
C ALA A 124 0.84 -7.87 -3.71
N THR A 125 -0.41 -7.87 -3.23
CA THR A 125 -1.29 -9.05 -3.33
C THR A 125 -2.00 -9.18 -4.69
N ILE A 126 -2.05 -8.09 -5.46
CA ILE A 126 -2.69 -8.08 -6.78
C ILE A 126 -1.83 -8.88 -7.75
N ARG A 127 -2.40 -9.95 -8.32
CA ARG A 127 -1.69 -10.78 -9.31
C ARG A 127 -1.72 -10.19 -10.71
N THR A 128 -2.86 -9.66 -11.12
CA THR A 128 -3.08 -9.14 -12.48
C THR A 128 -3.90 -7.86 -12.42
N ILE A 129 -3.46 -6.83 -13.14
CA ILE A 129 -4.23 -5.59 -13.30
C ILE A 129 -5.13 -5.76 -14.53
N PRO A 130 -6.47 -5.69 -14.39
CA PRO A 130 -7.37 -5.84 -15.51
C PRO A 130 -7.18 -4.69 -16.53
N PRO A 131 -7.34 -4.95 -17.84
CA PRO A 131 -7.26 -3.91 -18.85
C PRO A 131 -8.37 -2.87 -18.66
N ARG A 132 -8.07 -1.60 -18.95
CA ARG A 132 -9.05 -0.50 -18.80
C ARG A 132 -10.26 -0.77 -19.72
N ARG A 133 -11.48 -0.78 -19.18
CA ARG A 133 -12.76 -1.08 -19.89
C ARG A 133 -12.93 -0.41 -21.28
N LYS A 134 -12.33 0.76 -21.51
CA LYS A 134 -12.32 1.41 -22.84
C LYS A 134 -11.58 0.61 -23.92
N ARG A 135 -10.57 -0.18 -23.54
CA ARG A 135 -9.80 -1.06 -24.44
C ARG A 135 -10.58 -2.33 -24.78
N GLU A 136 -11.34 -2.90 -23.84
CA GLU A 136 -12.20 -4.07 -24.07
C GLU A 136 -13.27 -3.80 -25.13
N ARG A 137 -13.98 -2.66 -25.04
CA ARG A 137 -14.95 -2.29 -26.11
C ARG A 137 -14.30 -2.18 -27.48
N ARG A 138 -13.01 -1.80 -27.56
CA ARG A 138 -12.29 -1.62 -28.81
C ARG A 138 -11.72 -2.94 -29.35
N SER A 139 -11.32 -3.88 -28.49
CA SER A 139 -10.91 -5.22 -28.90
C SER A 139 -12.12 -6.07 -29.32
N SER A 140 -13.19 -6.06 -28.54
CA SER A 140 -14.43 -6.79 -28.89
C SER A 140 -15.08 -6.24 -30.16
N ALA A 141 -15.02 -4.91 -30.40
CA ALA A 141 -15.49 -4.34 -31.67
C ALA A 141 -14.57 -4.67 -32.86
N LYS A 142 -13.32 -5.06 -32.62
CA LYS A 142 -12.37 -5.47 -33.66
C LYS A 142 -12.53 -6.97 -33.99
N GLU A 143 -12.76 -7.81 -32.99
CA GLU A 143 -13.12 -9.22 -33.16
C GLU A 143 -14.50 -9.39 -33.82
N ALA A 144 -15.48 -8.54 -33.50
CA ALA A 144 -16.79 -8.57 -34.16
C ALA A 144 -16.80 -8.04 -35.62
N ARG A 145 -15.67 -7.54 -36.12
CA ARG A 145 -15.50 -7.01 -37.49
C ARG A 145 -14.56 -7.86 -38.36
N ALA A 146 -13.95 -8.90 -37.78
CA ALA A 146 -13.12 -9.88 -38.49
C ALA A 146 -13.97 -11.13 -38.78
#